data_AF-A0A5N5MDE2-F1
#
_entry.id   AF-A0A5N5MDE2-F1
#
_cell.length_a   1.000
_cell.length_b   1.000
_cell.length_c   1.000
_cell.angle_alpha   90.00
_cell.angle_beta   90.00
_cell.angle_gamma   90.00
#
_symmetry.space_group_name_H-M   'P 1'
#
loop_
_entity.id
_entity.type
_entity.pdbx_description
1 polymer ?
#
loop_
_entity_poly.entity_id
_entity_poly.type
_entity_poly.pdbx_seq_one_letter_code
_entity_poly.pdbx_strand_id
1 'polypeptide(L)'
;MAVLSTTTTVYISRQNFCKGASKNSNVVLTSVASFASKQRGFYIRSSSDGAAETAATEVADSENYIEVPGGPPSLISALNVERALRGIPITDVDHYGRLGIQRRSSYEEVAVAYKNKVEEILNQGLDEAEVRERMELLKESYTILSSRDERRMYDWSLARSEKPERYMWPYEVDFTPTAPPPPQEPEDEGPTRLVGYFAMAWLILAVALSVTLNR
;
A
#
# COMPACT_ATOMS: atom_id res chain seq x y z
N MET A 1 30.66 12.18 -49.24
CA MET A 1 29.60 12.68 -48.35
C MET A 1 28.46 11.68 -48.33
N ALA A 2 28.46 10.78 -47.35
CA ALA A 2 27.34 9.90 -47.03
C ALA A 2 27.48 9.54 -45.55
N VAL A 3 26.54 10.01 -44.75
CA VAL A 3 26.42 9.75 -43.31
C VAL A 3 25.31 8.70 -43.16
N LEU A 4 25.56 7.61 -42.45
CA LEU A 4 24.51 6.74 -41.95
C LEU A 4 24.92 6.15 -40.60
N SER A 5 24.02 6.38 -39.65
CA SER A 5 24.18 6.32 -38.20
C SER A 5 24.16 4.88 -37.67
N THR A 6 25.05 4.58 -36.73
CA THR A 6 25.03 3.37 -35.90
C THR A 6 24.16 3.59 -34.67
N THR A 7 23.08 2.83 -34.52
CA THR A 7 22.28 2.75 -33.30
C THR A 7 22.82 1.67 -32.38
N THR A 8 23.45 2.08 -31.27
CA THR A 8 23.92 1.19 -30.19
C THR A 8 22.83 1.02 -29.14
N THR A 9 22.30 -0.19 -29.00
CA THR A 9 21.36 -0.55 -27.93
C THR A 9 22.15 -1.01 -26.70
N VAL A 10 22.08 -0.27 -25.60
CA VAL A 10 22.70 -0.63 -24.31
C VAL A 10 21.73 -1.55 -23.55
N TYR A 11 22.12 -2.79 -23.33
CA TYR A 11 21.37 -3.74 -22.51
C TYR A 11 21.97 -3.78 -21.10
N ILE A 12 21.22 -3.29 -20.11
CA ILE A 12 21.63 -3.33 -18.69
C ILE A 12 21.23 -4.70 -18.14
N SER A 13 22.22 -5.58 -17.99
CA SER A 13 22.08 -6.87 -17.31
C SER A 13 22.05 -6.66 -15.79
N ARG A 14 20.91 -6.91 -15.13
CA ARG A 14 20.82 -6.93 -13.67
C ARG A 14 21.52 -8.17 -13.10
N GLN A 15 22.50 -7.93 -12.25
CA GLN A 15 23.29 -8.93 -11.54
C GLN A 15 22.47 -9.48 -10.35
N ASN A 16 22.11 -10.76 -10.39
CA ASN A 16 21.46 -11.45 -9.27
C ASN A 16 22.53 -11.89 -8.27
N PHE A 17 22.40 -11.44 -7.02
CA PHE A 17 23.21 -11.96 -5.91
C PHE A 17 22.82 -13.41 -5.62
N CYS A 18 23.83 -14.28 -5.57
CA CYS A 18 23.70 -15.69 -5.20
C CYS A 18 23.28 -15.81 -3.73
N LYS A 19 22.10 -16.42 -3.47
CA LYS A 19 21.75 -16.92 -2.15
C LYS A 19 22.30 -18.34 -2.00
N GLY A 20 23.12 -18.53 -0.96
CA GLY A 20 23.69 -19.81 -0.58
C GLY A 20 22.60 -20.85 -0.29
N ALA A 21 22.85 -22.05 -0.79
CA ALA A 21 22.00 -23.22 -0.64
C ALA A 21 22.04 -23.76 0.79
N SER A 22 20.88 -24.14 1.32
CA SER A 22 20.78 -25.25 2.26
C SER A 22 19.59 -26.12 1.86
N LYS A 23 19.91 -27.35 1.45
CA LYS A 23 18.98 -28.43 1.14
C LYS A 23 18.26 -28.84 2.42
N ASN A 24 16.95 -29.04 2.34
CA ASN A 24 16.28 -30.22 2.90
C ASN A 24 14.92 -30.37 2.21
N SER A 25 14.84 -31.41 1.37
CA SER A 25 13.67 -31.86 0.63
C SER A 25 12.76 -32.67 1.53
N ASN A 26 11.49 -32.31 1.60
CA ASN A 26 10.40 -33.26 1.82
C ASN A 26 9.22 -32.80 0.95
N VAL A 27 9.03 -33.52 -0.15
CA VAL A 27 7.97 -33.29 -1.14
C VAL A 27 6.73 -34.01 -0.65
N VAL A 28 5.68 -33.25 -0.30
CA VAL A 28 4.32 -33.77 -0.12
C VAL A 28 3.49 -33.20 -1.27
N LEU A 29 3.03 -34.08 -2.15
CA LEU A 29 2.16 -33.77 -3.27
C LEU A 29 0.73 -33.59 -2.76
N THR A 30 0.26 -32.35 -2.69
CA THR A 30 -1.18 -32.05 -2.60
C THR A 30 -1.64 -31.45 -3.91
N SER A 31 -2.49 -32.21 -4.60
CA SER A 31 -3.20 -31.81 -5.82
C SER A 31 -4.10 -30.61 -5.54
N VAL A 32 -3.75 -29.44 -6.07
CA VAL A 32 -4.64 -28.27 -6.08
C VAL A 32 -5.21 -28.14 -7.49
N ALA A 33 -6.52 -28.32 -7.60
CA ALA A 33 -7.26 -28.05 -8.83
C ALA A 33 -7.15 -26.55 -9.16
N SER A 34 -6.40 -26.22 -10.19
CA SER A 34 -6.27 -24.87 -10.73
C SER A 34 -7.48 -24.53 -11.60
N PHE A 35 -8.32 -23.62 -11.13
CA PHE A 35 -9.35 -23.00 -11.96
C PHE A 35 -8.69 -21.99 -12.90
N ALA A 36 -8.88 -22.18 -14.21
CA ALA A 36 -8.40 -21.25 -15.23
C ALA A 36 -9.14 -19.92 -15.12
N SER A 37 -8.52 -18.91 -14.51
CA SER A 37 -8.99 -17.53 -14.61
C SER A 37 -8.63 -17.01 -16.00
N LYS A 38 -9.65 -16.79 -16.84
CA LYS A 38 -9.48 -16.10 -18.12
C LYS A 38 -8.97 -14.68 -17.83
N GLN A 39 -7.73 -14.41 -18.21
CA GLN A 39 -7.21 -13.03 -18.26
C GLN A 39 -8.05 -12.24 -19.26
N ARG A 40 -8.89 -11.34 -18.76
CA ARG A 40 -9.59 -10.36 -19.58
C ARG A 40 -8.58 -9.26 -19.91
N GLY A 41 -7.90 -9.42 -21.04
CA GLY A 41 -6.98 -8.40 -21.56
C GLY A 41 -7.75 -7.12 -21.86
N PHE A 42 -7.47 -6.06 -21.12
CA PHE A 42 -7.89 -4.72 -21.49
C PHE A 42 -6.93 -4.21 -22.56
N TYR A 43 -7.42 -4.13 -23.80
CA TYR A 43 -6.72 -3.48 -24.89
C TYR A 43 -6.95 -1.97 -24.79
N ILE A 44 -5.92 -1.21 -24.45
CA ILE A 44 -5.93 0.25 -24.59
C ILE A 44 -5.56 0.55 -26.04
N ARG A 45 -6.55 1.01 -26.82
CA ARG A 45 -6.36 1.45 -28.20
C ARG A 45 -6.05 2.94 -28.19
N SER A 46 -4.78 3.32 -28.24
CA SER A 46 -4.38 4.67 -28.65
C SER A 46 -4.57 4.81 -30.16
N SER A 47 -5.40 5.76 -30.58
CA SER A 47 -5.48 6.21 -31.96
C SER A 47 -4.98 7.66 -32.01
N SER A 48 -3.91 7.88 -32.75
CA SER A 48 -3.32 9.20 -33.03
C SER A 48 -3.68 9.62 -34.46
N ASP A 49 -4.23 10.84 -34.53
CA ASP A 49 -4.36 11.83 -35.60
C ASP A 49 -4.97 11.54 -36.97
N GLY A 50 -5.93 12.41 -37.33
CA GLY A 50 -6.38 12.65 -38.71
C GLY A 50 -7.73 13.36 -38.80
N ALA A 51 -7.69 14.68 -39.02
CA ALA A 51 -8.78 15.65 -39.06
C ALA A 51 -9.92 15.39 -40.09
N ALA A 52 -11.16 15.76 -39.73
CA ALA A 52 -12.04 16.71 -40.46
C ALA A 52 -13.50 16.69 -39.91
N GLU A 53 -13.93 17.85 -39.41
CA GLU A 53 -15.26 18.49 -39.40
C GLU A 53 -16.54 17.63 -39.55
N THR A 54 -17.46 17.68 -38.58
CA THR A 54 -18.77 18.39 -38.64
C THR A 54 -19.77 17.95 -37.54
N ALA A 55 -20.47 18.96 -37.01
CA ALA A 55 -21.83 18.96 -36.41
C ALA A 55 -22.12 18.28 -35.04
N ALA A 56 -22.15 19.15 -34.03
CA ALA A 56 -23.05 19.25 -32.86
C ALA A 56 -23.86 18.01 -32.41
N THR A 57 -23.56 17.54 -31.20
CA THR A 57 -24.57 17.26 -30.15
C THR A 57 -23.84 17.30 -28.81
N GLU A 58 -24.27 18.26 -27.98
CA GLU A 58 -23.89 18.41 -26.58
C GLU A 58 -24.18 17.14 -25.75
N VAL A 59 -23.13 16.48 -25.29
CA VAL A 59 -23.16 15.62 -24.10
C VAL A 59 -21.93 15.96 -23.29
N ALA A 60 -22.13 16.81 -22.28
CA ALA A 60 -21.20 16.98 -21.19
C ALA A 60 -21.05 15.64 -20.48
N ASP A 61 -19.97 14.92 -20.76
CA ASP A 61 -19.56 13.78 -19.95
C ASP A 61 -18.41 14.23 -19.06
N SER A 62 -18.65 14.04 -17.77
CA SER A 62 -18.00 14.76 -16.70
C SER A 62 -16.52 14.39 -16.64
N GLU A 63 -15.66 15.36 -16.96
CA GLU A 63 -14.29 15.31 -16.49
C GLU A 63 -14.35 15.22 -14.96
N ASN A 64 -14.06 14.03 -14.43
CA ASN A 64 -13.79 13.85 -13.01
C ASN A 64 -12.43 14.52 -12.75
N TYR A 65 -12.47 15.85 -12.74
CA TYR A 65 -11.45 16.70 -12.18
C TYR A 65 -11.47 16.41 -10.69
N ILE A 66 -10.77 15.35 -10.29
CA ILE A 66 -10.41 15.14 -8.90
C ILE A 66 -9.45 16.29 -8.62
N GLU A 67 -10.04 17.39 -8.17
CA GLU A 67 -9.36 18.56 -7.67
C GLU A 67 -8.42 18.08 -6.57
N VAL A 68 -7.14 17.96 -6.93
CA VAL A 68 -6.06 17.62 -6.01
C VAL A 68 -6.11 18.68 -4.91
N PRO A 69 -6.38 18.32 -3.65
CA PRO A 69 -6.41 19.31 -2.59
C PRO A 69 -5.04 19.97 -2.54
N GLY A 70 -5.00 21.29 -2.68
CA GLY A 70 -3.81 22.14 -2.54
C GLY A 70 -3.28 22.19 -1.10
N GLY A 71 -3.31 21.05 -0.42
CA GLY A 71 -2.61 20.84 0.84
C GLY A 71 -1.16 20.43 0.59
N PRO A 72 -0.31 20.47 1.63
CA PRO A 72 1.01 19.85 1.55
C PRO A 72 0.85 18.38 1.09
N PRO A 73 1.78 17.83 0.30
CA PRO A 73 1.64 16.49 -0.28
C PRO A 73 1.52 15.45 0.84
N SER A 74 0.29 15.07 1.17
CA SER A 74 0.04 14.05 2.19
C SER A 74 0.56 12.70 1.70
N LEU A 75 1.17 11.93 2.60
CA LEU A 75 1.60 10.57 2.25
C LEU A 75 0.45 9.64 1.89
N ILE A 76 -0.76 9.97 2.35
CA ILE A 76 -1.99 9.23 2.11
C ILE A 76 -2.55 9.61 0.73
N SER A 77 -1.90 9.10 -0.33
CA SER A 77 -2.37 9.25 -1.71
C SER A 77 -2.60 7.88 -2.35
N ALA A 78 -3.50 7.82 -3.34
CA ALA A 78 -3.81 6.56 -4.03
C ALA A 78 -2.55 5.93 -4.68
N LEU A 79 -1.69 6.76 -5.27
CA LEU A 79 -0.43 6.33 -5.89
C LEU A 79 0.54 5.75 -4.85
N ASN A 80 0.61 6.37 -3.67
CA ASN A 80 1.47 5.90 -2.59
C ASN A 80 0.97 4.56 -2.01
N VAL A 81 -0.35 4.40 -1.87
CA VAL A 81 -0.94 3.13 -1.44
C VAL A 81 -0.68 2.03 -2.46
N GLU A 82 -0.80 2.31 -3.76
CA GLU A 82 -0.48 1.36 -4.82
C GLU A 82 1.01 0.95 -4.81
N ARG A 83 1.92 1.91 -4.60
CA ARG A 83 3.36 1.62 -4.41
C ARG A 83 3.58 0.70 -3.22
N ALA A 84 2.97 1.03 -2.07
CA ALA A 84 3.04 0.19 -0.87
C ALA A 84 2.47 -1.22 -1.14
N LEU A 85 1.38 -1.35 -1.92
CA LEU A 85 0.77 -2.62 -2.34
C LEU A 85 1.69 -3.49 -3.19
N ARG A 86 2.59 -2.88 -3.94
CA ARG A 86 3.65 -3.60 -4.66
C ARG A 86 4.86 -3.95 -3.80
N GLY A 87 4.86 -3.60 -2.51
CA GLY A 87 6.01 -3.77 -1.62
C GLY A 87 7.13 -2.75 -1.85
N ILE A 88 6.83 -1.63 -2.52
CA ILE A 88 7.77 -0.53 -2.75
C ILE A 88 7.52 0.51 -1.66
N PRO A 89 8.57 1.04 -1.00
CA PRO A 89 8.39 2.10 -0.02
C PRO A 89 7.76 3.34 -0.68
N ILE A 90 6.96 4.06 0.10
CA ILE A 90 6.24 5.25 -0.40
C ILE A 90 7.23 6.37 -0.71
N THR A 91 8.19 6.56 0.19
CA THR A 91 9.28 7.52 0.04
C THR A 91 10.59 6.76 -0.06
N ASP A 92 11.51 7.28 -0.88
CA ASP A 92 12.86 6.73 -1.01
C ASP A 92 13.80 7.28 0.09
N VAL A 93 13.31 8.24 0.88
CA VAL A 93 14.05 8.97 1.92
C VAL A 93 13.76 8.37 3.29
N ASP A 94 14.80 8.15 4.09
CA ASP A 94 14.65 7.78 5.49
C ASP A 94 14.40 9.00 6.39
N HIS A 95 13.15 9.23 6.76
CA HIS A 95 12.75 10.32 7.65
C HIS A 95 13.25 10.15 9.09
N TYR A 96 13.41 8.92 9.58
CA TYR A 96 13.97 8.67 10.92
C TYR A 96 15.46 8.99 10.95
N GLY A 97 16.20 8.53 9.94
CA GLY A 97 17.61 8.83 9.74
C GLY A 97 17.87 10.33 9.59
N ARG A 98 17.01 11.07 8.88
CA ARG A 98 17.15 12.53 8.74
C ARG A 98 17.06 13.27 10.07
N LEU A 99 16.17 12.83 10.97
CA LEU A 99 16.06 13.37 12.33
C LEU A 99 17.09 12.77 13.31
N GLY A 100 17.76 11.67 12.94
CA GLY A 100 18.74 10.99 13.80
C GLY A 100 18.12 10.18 14.94
N ILE A 101 16.88 9.74 14.77
CA ILE A 101 16.11 9.01 15.79
C ILE A 101 15.85 7.56 15.37
N GLN A 102 15.56 6.70 16.33
CA GLN A 102 15.25 5.31 16.05
C GLN A 102 13.81 5.13 15.55
N ARG A 103 13.59 4.06 14.78
CA ARG A 103 12.24 3.60 14.45
C ARG A 103 11.50 3.27 15.74
N ARG A 104 10.23 3.67 15.84
CA ARG A 104 9.36 3.57 17.03
C ARG A 104 9.68 4.53 18.20
N SER A 105 10.35 5.65 17.91
CA SER A 105 10.49 6.78 18.84
C SER A 105 9.14 7.38 19.25
N SER A 106 9.05 8.00 20.43
CA SER A 106 7.82 8.69 20.85
C SER A 106 7.60 9.99 20.05
N TYR A 107 6.36 10.52 20.03
CA TYR A 107 6.09 11.80 19.36
C TYR A 107 6.83 12.98 20.00
N GLU A 108 7.03 12.93 21.32
CA GLU A 108 7.79 13.94 22.05
C GLU A 108 9.26 13.92 21.61
N GLU A 109 9.85 12.73 21.46
CA GLU A 109 11.22 12.56 20.98
C GLU A 109 11.38 13.10 19.55
N VAL A 110 10.41 12.87 18.66
CA VAL A 110 10.40 13.44 17.30
C VAL A 110 10.44 14.98 17.34
N ALA A 111 9.66 15.60 18.23
CA ALA A 111 9.62 17.05 18.37
C ALA A 111 10.91 17.64 18.94
N VAL A 112 11.54 16.95 19.90
CA VAL A 112 12.85 17.34 20.44
C VAL A 112 13.93 17.19 19.39
N ALA A 113 13.97 16.07 18.67
CA ALA A 113 14.95 15.82 17.62
C ALA A 113 14.86 16.85 16.49
N TYR A 114 13.64 17.24 16.10
CA TYR A 114 13.42 18.30 15.14
C TYR A 114 14.05 19.62 15.59
N LYS A 115 13.78 20.07 16.82
CA LYS A 115 14.37 21.31 17.37
C LYS A 115 15.89 21.27 17.37
N ASN A 116 16.47 20.16 17.85
CA ASN A 116 17.92 19.98 17.88
C ASN A 116 18.53 20.06 16.47
N LYS A 117 17.88 19.46 15.47
CA LYS A 117 18.33 19.50 14.06
C LYS A 117 18.20 20.88 13.43
N VAL A 118 17.17 21.64 13.78
CA VAL A 118 17.03 23.04 13.35
C VAL A 118 18.17 23.89 13.90
N GLU A 119 18.49 23.74 15.20
CA GLU A 119 19.61 24.44 15.82
C GLU A 119 20.96 24.03 15.19
N GLU A 120 21.15 22.74 14.88
CA GLU A 120 22.35 22.24 14.19
C GLU A 120 22.55 22.90 12.81
N ILE A 121 21.48 23.03 12.02
CA ILE A 121 21.54 23.67 10.69
C ILE A 121 21.87 25.17 10.81
N LEU A 122 21.27 25.86 11.78
CA LEU A 122 21.54 27.28 12.03
C LEU A 122 22.98 27.52 12.50
N ASN A 123 23.54 26.61 13.31
CA ASN A 123 24.90 26.71 13.82
C ASN A 123 25.97 26.31 12.79
N GLN A 124 25.62 25.60 11.72
CA GLN A 124 26.57 25.17 10.69
C GLN A 124 27.06 26.31 9.78
N GLY A 125 26.44 27.49 9.82
CA GLY A 125 26.90 28.67 9.06
C GLY A 125 26.87 28.47 7.54
N LEU A 126 25.92 27.66 7.05
CA LEU A 126 25.69 27.40 5.62
C LEU A 126 25.08 28.62 4.92
N ASP A 127 25.16 28.62 3.59
CA ASP A 127 24.50 29.63 2.76
C ASP A 127 22.98 29.63 2.97
N GLU A 128 22.35 30.82 2.90
CA GLU A 128 20.91 30.99 3.16
C GLU A 128 20.01 30.10 2.29
N ALA A 129 20.44 29.81 1.06
CA ALA A 129 19.74 28.93 0.14
C ALA A 129 19.77 27.47 0.61
N GLU A 130 20.94 26.98 1.03
CA GLU A 130 21.11 25.60 1.52
C GLU A 130 20.41 25.40 2.86
N VAL A 131 20.44 26.41 3.74
CA VAL A 131 19.68 26.41 5.00
C VAL A 131 18.20 26.25 4.74
N ARG A 132 17.64 26.96 3.75
CA ARG A 132 16.22 26.87 3.41
C ARG A 132 15.84 25.48 2.90
N GLU A 133 16.62 24.93 1.98
CA GLU A 133 16.39 23.59 1.45
C GLU A 133 16.45 22.53 2.56
N ARG A 134 17.50 22.57 3.39
CA ARG A 134 17.65 21.65 4.54
C ARG A 134 16.48 21.78 5.51
N MET A 135 16.01 23.00 5.75
CA MET A 135 14.88 23.28 6.63
C MET A 135 13.56 22.74 6.07
N GLU A 136 13.32 22.88 4.76
CA GLU A 136 12.15 22.31 4.08
C GLU A 136 12.14 20.78 4.20
N LEU A 137 13.27 20.12 3.87
CA LEU A 137 13.44 18.68 3.99
C LEU A 137 13.23 18.17 5.43
N LEU A 138 13.66 18.95 6.42
CA LEU A 138 13.47 18.63 7.83
C LEU A 138 12.00 18.79 8.24
N LYS A 139 11.35 19.85 7.78
CA LYS A 139 9.93 20.14 8.03
C LYS A 139 9.03 19.06 7.41
N GLU A 140 9.35 18.57 6.22
CA GLU A 140 8.65 17.44 5.59
C GLU A 140 8.73 16.20 6.49
N SER A 141 9.93 15.85 6.96
CA SER A 141 10.15 14.66 7.78
C SER A 141 9.45 14.78 9.14
N TYR A 142 9.46 15.97 9.73
CA TYR A 142 8.73 16.25 10.95
C TYR A 142 7.22 16.17 10.75
N THR A 143 6.68 16.69 9.64
CA THR A 143 5.25 16.65 9.34
C THR A 143 4.76 15.18 9.27
N ILE A 144 5.50 14.34 8.54
CA ILE A 144 5.21 12.92 8.39
C ILE A 144 5.26 12.17 9.73
N LEU A 145 6.30 12.42 10.54
CA LEU A 145 6.53 11.67 11.78
C LEU A 145 5.72 12.21 12.99
N SER A 146 5.22 13.44 12.91
CA SER A 146 4.37 14.04 13.94
C SER A 146 2.90 13.65 13.80
N SER A 147 2.41 13.46 12.58
CA SER A 147 1.05 13.01 12.31
C SER A 147 0.92 11.49 12.53
N ARG A 148 -0.08 11.08 13.30
CA ARG A 148 -0.33 9.66 13.60
C ARG A 148 -0.59 8.83 12.34
N ASP A 149 -1.44 9.33 11.45
CA ASP A 149 -1.86 8.57 10.28
C ASP A 149 -0.77 8.54 9.20
N GLU A 150 -0.03 9.65 9.01
CA GLU A 150 1.09 9.68 8.07
C GLU A 150 2.24 8.80 8.54
N ARG A 151 2.56 8.85 9.84
CA ARG A 151 3.58 7.97 10.43
C ARG A 151 3.20 6.50 10.32
N ARG A 152 1.94 6.16 10.59
CA ARG A 152 1.43 4.78 10.42
C ARG A 152 1.60 4.32 8.98
N MET A 153 1.27 5.16 8.02
CA MET A 153 1.41 4.84 6.60
C MET A 153 2.89 4.68 6.23
N TYR A 154 3.76 5.60 6.66
CA TYR A 154 5.19 5.49 6.44
C TYR A 154 5.77 4.19 7.02
N ASP A 155 5.51 3.91 8.30
CA ASP A 155 5.97 2.71 9.00
C ASP A 155 5.42 1.42 8.35
N TRP A 156 4.16 1.43 7.92
CA TRP A 156 3.55 0.30 7.22
C TRP A 156 4.23 0.03 5.87
N SER A 157 4.57 1.08 5.11
CA SER A 157 5.27 0.93 3.84
C SER A 157 6.68 0.34 4.01
N LEU A 158 7.39 0.75 5.06
CA LEU A 158 8.70 0.19 5.42
C LEU A 158 8.59 -1.28 5.79
N ALA A 159 7.64 -1.62 6.67
CA ALA A 159 7.43 -2.99 7.13
C ALA A 159 7.11 -3.95 5.96
N ARG A 160 6.33 -3.48 4.98
CA ARG A 160 6.02 -4.24 3.76
C ARG A 160 7.19 -4.35 2.79
N SER A 161 7.99 -3.31 2.64
CA SER A 161 9.20 -3.38 1.82
C SER A 161 10.21 -4.40 2.37
N GLU A 162 10.23 -4.62 3.70
CA GLU A 162 11.06 -5.63 4.34
C GLU A 162 10.52 -7.06 4.10
N LYS A 163 9.20 -7.25 4.12
CA LYS A 163 8.54 -8.57 4.01
C LYS A 163 7.36 -8.53 3.02
N PRO A 164 7.61 -8.58 1.71
CA PRO A 164 6.55 -8.45 0.70
C PRO A 164 5.58 -9.64 0.66
N GLU A 165 6.00 -10.82 1.11
CA GLU A 165 5.21 -12.06 1.07
C GLU A 165 4.05 -12.08 2.08
N ARG A 166 4.17 -11.35 3.19
CA ARG A 166 3.17 -11.35 4.26
C ARG A 166 2.45 -10.01 4.27
N TYR A 167 1.15 -10.04 4.00
CA TYR A 167 0.33 -8.88 4.25
C TYR A 167 0.31 -8.58 5.75
N MET A 168 0.64 -7.35 6.09
CA MET A 168 0.51 -6.78 7.43
C MET A 168 -0.47 -5.62 7.33
N TRP A 169 -1.33 -5.46 8.32
CA TRP A 169 -2.22 -4.30 8.36
C TRP A 169 -1.46 -3.05 8.83
N PRO A 170 -1.82 -1.84 8.35
CA PRO A 170 -1.19 -0.60 8.82
C PRO A 170 -1.25 -0.44 10.34
N TYR A 171 -2.37 -0.86 10.94
CA TYR A 171 -2.61 -0.77 12.39
C TYR A 171 -1.79 -1.78 13.22
N GLU A 172 -1.26 -2.85 12.61
CA GLU A 172 -0.40 -3.81 13.32
C GLU A 172 1.02 -3.26 13.54
N VAL A 173 1.45 -2.34 12.69
CA VAL A 173 2.78 -1.72 12.76
C VAL A 173 2.77 -0.52 13.70
N ASP A 174 1.60 0.09 13.89
CA ASP A 174 1.39 1.22 14.78
C ASP A 174 1.53 0.80 16.25
N PHE A 175 2.47 1.42 16.96
CA PHE A 175 2.71 1.22 18.39
C PHE A 175 2.03 2.30 19.25
N THR A 176 1.30 3.23 18.63
CA THR A 176 0.57 4.24 19.38
C THR A 176 -0.54 3.60 20.22
N PRO A 177 -0.80 4.15 21.42
CA PRO A 177 -1.92 3.70 22.23
C PRO A 177 -3.21 3.81 21.40
N THR A 178 -3.76 2.65 21.04
CA THR A 178 -5.05 2.59 20.36
C THR A 178 -6.14 2.80 21.40
N ALA A 179 -7.18 3.57 21.03
CA ALA A 179 -8.37 3.68 21.87
C ALA A 179 -8.88 2.27 22.23
N PRO A 180 -9.47 2.08 23.44
CA PRO A 180 -10.05 0.80 23.78
C PRO A 180 -11.02 0.36 22.67
N PRO A 181 -11.05 -0.94 22.33
CA PRO A 181 -11.96 -1.42 21.29
C PRO A 181 -13.38 -0.99 21.66
N PRO A 182 -14.21 -0.63 20.65
CA PRO A 182 -15.59 -0.28 20.91
C PRO A 182 -16.25 -1.42 21.72
N PRO A 183 -17.18 -1.11 22.63
CA PRO A 183 -17.95 -2.13 23.32
C PRO A 183 -18.50 -3.11 22.29
N GLN A 184 -18.27 -4.41 22.50
CA GLN A 184 -18.83 -5.43 21.61
C GLN A 184 -20.34 -5.26 21.61
N GLU A 185 -20.89 -4.96 20.44
CA GLU A 185 -22.34 -5.00 20.25
C GLU A 185 -22.82 -6.41 20.59
N PRO A 186 -23.96 -6.55 21.28
CA PRO A 186 -24.52 -7.86 21.55
C PRO A 186 -24.73 -8.58 20.22
N GLU A 187 -24.14 -9.76 20.05
CA GLU A 187 -24.35 -10.56 18.85
C GLU A 187 -25.86 -10.80 18.67
N ASP A 188 -26.42 -10.43 17.51
CA ASP A 188 -27.82 -10.72 17.18
C ASP A 188 -27.96 -12.21 16.81
N GLU A 189 -27.95 -13.05 17.85
CA GLU A 189 -28.04 -14.50 17.75
C GLU A 189 -29.45 -15.00 17.36
N GLY A 190 -30.47 -14.12 17.35
CA GLY A 190 -31.87 -14.52 17.23
C GLY A 190 -32.19 -15.19 15.89
N PRO A 191 -32.01 -14.48 14.76
CA PRO A 191 -32.32 -15.01 13.43
C PRO A 191 -31.42 -16.19 13.04
N THR A 192 -30.14 -16.15 13.41
CA THR A 192 -29.14 -17.17 13.07
C THR A 192 -29.42 -18.50 13.78
N ARG A 193 -29.82 -18.47 15.05
CA ARG A 193 -30.24 -19.69 15.78
C ARG A 193 -31.50 -20.31 15.17
N LEU A 194 -32.50 -19.50 14.80
CA LEU A 194 -33.75 -20.01 14.23
C LEU A 194 -33.52 -20.73 12.91
N VAL A 195 -32.70 -20.16 12.02
CA VAL A 195 -32.33 -20.79 10.76
C VAL A 195 -31.53 -22.08 11.01
N GLY A 196 -30.64 -22.08 12.01
CA GLY A 196 -29.90 -23.27 12.42
C GLY A 196 -30.82 -24.42 12.86
N TYR A 197 -31.80 -24.13 13.72
CA TYR A 197 -32.79 -25.14 14.13
C TYR A 197 -33.68 -25.62 12.98
N PHE A 198 -34.07 -24.71 12.09
CA PHE A 198 -34.84 -25.06 10.90
C PHE A 198 -34.04 -26.03 10.00
N ALA A 199 -32.80 -25.69 9.66
CA ALA A 199 -31.94 -26.55 8.85
C ALA A 199 -31.71 -27.93 9.52
N MET A 200 -31.47 -27.97 10.82
CA MET A 200 -31.32 -29.23 11.58
C MET A 200 -32.61 -30.07 11.58
N ALA A 201 -33.78 -29.45 11.76
CA ALA A 201 -35.06 -30.14 11.73
C ALA A 201 -35.35 -30.75 10.34
N TRP A 202 -35.06 -30.02 9.26
CA TRP A 202 -35.19 -30.53 7.90
C TRP A 202 -34.22 -31.66 7.59
N LEU A 203 -32.98 -31.59 8.10
CA LEU A 203 -32.00 -32.68 7.95
C LEU A 203 -32.49 -33.95 8.64
N ILE A 204 -32.97 -33.85 9.88
CA ILE A 204 -33.52 -34.99 10.63
C ILE A 204 -34.73 -35.58 9.91
N LEU A 205 -35.63 -34.72 9.42
CA LEU A 205 -36.81 -35.15 8.67
C LEU A 205 -36.43 -35.87 7.37
N ALA A 206 -35.45 -35.36 6.62
CA ALA A 206 -34.97 -35.98 5.39
C ALA A 206 -34.36 -37.37 5.64
N VAL A 207 -33.57 -37.52 6.71
CA VAL A 207 -33.00 -38.81 7.12
C VAL A 207 -34.11 -39.78 7.51
N ALA A 208 -35.08 -39.34 8.31
CA ALA A 208 -36.22 -40.18 8.71
C ALA A 208 -37.04 -40.64 7.51
N LEU A 209 -37.38 -39.74 6.58
CA LEU A 209 -38.09 -40.05 5.34
C LEU A 209 -37.30 -40.98 4.43
N SER A 210 -35.97 -40.82 4.35
CA SER A 210 -35.11 -41.71 3.58
C SER A 210 -35.13 -43.14 4.12
N VAL A 211 -35.10 -43.32 5.45
CA VAL A 211 -35.16 -44.65 6.08
C VAL A 211 -36.53 -45.30 5.92
N THR A 212 -37.63 -44.53 5.99
CA THR A 212 -38.99 -45.07 5.87
C THR A 212 -39.40 -45.37 4.43
N LEU A 213 -38.95 -44.58 3.45
CA LEU A 213 -39.27 -44.77 2.02
C LEU A 213 -38.34 -45.76 1.31
N ASN A 214 -37.13 -45.99 1.82
CA ASN A 214 -36.17 -46.97 1.27
C ASN A 214 -36.36 -48.39 1.86
N ARG A 215 -37.53 -48.66 2.43
CA ARG A 215 -37.89 -49.92 3.07
C ARG A 215 -39.12 -50.51 2.41
#